data_AF-A0A2H6N7A5-F1
#
_entry.id   AF-A0A2H6N7A5-F1
#
_cell.length_a   1.000
_cell.length_b   1.000
_cell.length_c   1.000
_cell.angle_alpha   90.00
_cell.angle_beta   90.00
_cell.angle_gamma   90.00
#
_symmetry.space_group_name_H-M   'P 1'
#
loop_
_entity.id
_entity.type
_entity.pdbx_description
1 polymer ?
#
loop_
_entity_poly.entity_id
_entity_poly.type
_entity_poly.pdbx_seq_one_letter_code
_entity_poly.pdbx_strand_id
1 'polypeptide(L)'
;TGEVRMPSGKVAKPDITDNKDGTVTVRYAPTEAGLHEMDIRYDNMHIPGSPLQFYVDYVNSGHVTAYGPGLTHGVVNKPAVFTVNTKDAGEGGLSLAIEGPSKAEIGCTDNQ
;
A
#
# COMPACT_ATOMS: atom_id res chain seq x y z
N THR A 1 -1.62 -18.29 -4.82
CA THR A 1 -0.47 -17.80 -5.61
C THR A 1 -0.51 -16.29 -5.68
N GLY A 2 0.60 -15.64 -6.06
CA GLY A 2 0.61 -14.20 -6.29
C GLY A 2 1.49 -13.83 -7.47
N GLU A 3 1.18 -12.68 -8.06
CA GLU A 3 1.90 -12.08 -9.19
C GLU A 3 1.91 -10.56 -9.02
N VAL A 4 3.06 -9.92 -9.21
CA VAL A 4 3.21 -8.46 -9.19
C VAL A 4 3.58 -8.00 -10.57
N ARG A 5 2.79 -7.08 -11.13
CA ARG A 5 3.07 -6.38 -12.38
C ARG A 5 3.65 -5.00 -12.07
N MET A 6 4.85 -4.75 -12.59
CA MET A 6 5.58 -3.49 -12.44
C MET A 6 5.17 -2.49 -13.53
N PRO A 7 5.46 -1.18 -13.35
CA PRO A 7 5.17 -0.16 -14.36
C PRO A 7 5.75 -0.46 -15.74
N SER A 8 6.91 -1.12 -15.82
CA SER A 8 7.51 -1.53 -17.10
C SER A 8 6.78 -2.68 -17.81
N GLY A 9 5.80 -3.30 -17.15
CA GLY A 9 5.14 -4.53 -17.61
C GLY A 9 5.86 -5.81 -17.20
N LYS A 10 7.04 -5.72 -16.55
CA LYS A 10 7.69 -6.89 -15.95
C LYS A 10 6.84 -7.50 -14.85
N VAL A 11 7.03 -8.79 -14.63
CA VAL A 11 6.29 -9.57 -13.66
C VAL A 11 7.25 -10.22 -12.66
N ALA A 12 6.87 -10.21 -11.39
CA ALA A 12 7.58 -10.89 -10.31
C ALA A 12 6.62 -11.68 -9.42
N LYS A 13 7.16 -12.64 -8.66
CA LYS A 13 6.38 -13.40 -7.67
C LYS A 13 6.64 -12.80 -6.27
N PRO A 14 5.61 -12.44 -5.50
CA PRO A 14 5.75 -12.07 -4.11
C PRO A 14 5.93 -13.32 -3.24
N ASP A 15 6.51 -13.14 -2.05
CA ASP A 15 6.56 -14.17 -1.01
C ASP A 15 5.23 -14.21 -0.27
N ILE A 16 4.61 -15.39 -0.22
CA ILE A 16 3.32 -15.61 0.42
C ILE A 16 3.49 -16.61 1.56
N THR A 17 3.11 -16.21 2.76
CA THR A 17 3.14 -17.06 3.98
C THR A 17 1.72 -17.22 4.52
N ASP A 18 1.28 -18.47 4.68
CA ASP A 18 0.05 -18.79 5.42
C ASP A 18 0.31 -18.68 6.93
N ASN A 19 -0.48 -17.83 7.60
CA ASN A 19 -0.34 -17.59 9.04
C ASN A 19 -1.08 -18.64 9.89
N LYS A 20 -1.87 -19.55 9.27
CA LYS A 20 -2.67 -20.60 9.94
C LYS A 20 -3.73 -20.10 10.91
N ASP A 21 -4.13 -18.85 10.78
CA ASP A 21 -5.17 -18.20 11.58
C ASP A 21 -6.32 -17.65 10.70
N GLY A 22 -6.36 -18.08 9.43
CA GLY A 22 -7.29 -17.55 8.43
C GLY A 22 -6.78 -16.32 7.68
N THR A 23 -5.55 -15.88 7.95
CA THR A 23 -4.90 -14.78 7.23
C THR A 23 -3.64 -15.22 6.48
N VAL A 24 -3.20 -14.40 5.53
CA VAL A 24 -2.00 -14.63 4.73
C VAL A 24 -1.16 -13.36 4.73
N THR A 25 0.16 -13.52 4.86
CA THR A 25 1.13 -12.43 4.74
C THR A 25 1.73 -12.44 3.35
N VAL A 26 1.66 -11.31 2.64
CA VAL A 26 2.29 -11.11 1.33
C VAL A 26 3.44 -10.11 1.47
N ARG A 27 4.64 -10.48 1.01
CA ARG A 27 5.83 -9.62 1.00
C ARG A 27 6.38 -9.49 -0.41
N TYR A 28 6.77 -8.28 -0.78
CA TYR A 28 7.39 -7.99 -2.07
C TYR A 28 8.40 -6.86 -1.88
N ALA A 29 9.58 -7.01 -2.47
CA ALA A 29 10.63 -5.99 -2.50
C ALA A 29 10.67 -5.38 -3.92
N PRO A 30 10.08 -4.18 -4.13
CA PRO A 30 10.01 -3.57 -5.46
C PRO A 30 11.39 -3.16 -6.00
N THR A 31 11.54 -3.26 -7.31
CA THR A 31 12.77 -2.81 -8.03
C THR A 31 12.51 -1.62 -8.95
N GLU A 32 11.26 -1.23 -9.12
CA GLU A 32 10.83 -0.13 -9.99
C GLU A 32 9.95 0.83 -9.17
N ALA A 33 10.03 2.12 -9.46
CA ALA A 33 9.14 3.12 -8.88
C ALA A 33 7.91 3.31 -9.78
N GLY A 34 6.77 3.64 -9.18
CA GLY A 34 5.50 3.85 -9.84
C GLY A 34 4.39 2.90 -9.35
N LEU A 35 3.27 2.92 -10.08
CA LEU A 35 2.08 2.13 -9.77
C LEU A 35 2.28 0.65 -10.13
N HIS A 36 2.15 -0.22 -9.14
CA HIS A 36 2.20 -1.67 -9.29
C HIS A 36 0.80 -2.28 -9.10
N GLU A 37 0.57 -3.41 -9.75
CA GLU A 37 -0.63 -4.23 -9.58
C GLU A 37 -0.25 -5.60 -9.03
N MET A 38 -0.95 -6.06 -8.00
CA MET A 38 -0.73 -7.34 -7.34
C MET A 38 -1.96 -8.24 -7.44
N ASP A 39 -1.79 -9.33 -8.17
CA ASP A 39 -2.75 -10.42 -8.24
C ASP A 39 -2.50 -11.37 -7.08
N ILE A 40 -3.55 -11.70 -6.33
CA ILE A 40 -3.54 -12.76 -5.32
C ILE A 40 -4.67 -13.72 -5.65
N ARG A 41 -4.33 -14.99 -5.83
CA ARG A 41 -5.27 -16.03 -6.27
C ARG A 41 -5.28 -17.23 -5.32
N TYR A 42 -6.45 -17.81 -5.11
CA TYR A 42 -6.66 -19.10 -4.46
C TYR A 42 -7.39 -20.03 -5.45
N ASP A 43 -6.91 -21.25 -5.66
CA ASP A 43 -7.41 -22.17 -6.70
C ASP A 43 -7.59 -21.51 -8.08
N ASN A 44 -6.57 -20.75 -8.49
CA ASN A 44 -6.54 -19.98 -9.74
C ASN A 44 -7.63 -18.88 -9.88
N MET A 45 -8.39 -18.60 -8.83
CA MET A 45 -9.38 -17.52 -8.78
C MET A 45 -8.88 -16.34 -7.94
N HIS A 46 -9.21 -15.11 -8.34
CA HIS A 46 -8.89 -13.91 -7.55
C HIS A 46 -9.60 -13.95 -6.19
N ILE A 47 -8.86 -13.64 -5.12
CA ILE A 47 -9.46 -13.42 -3.81
C ILE A 47 -10.20 -12.07 -3.79
N PRO A 48 -11.14 -11.85 -2.86
CA PRO A 48 -11.71 -10.53 -2.64
C PRO A 48 -10.63 -9.47 -2.41
N GLY A 49 -10.73 -8.35 -3.12
CA GLY A 49 -9.75 -7.26 -3.07
C GLY A 49 -8.61 -7.40 -4.08
N SER A 50 -8.43 -8.55 -4.74
CA SER A 50 -7.48 -8.67 -5.86
C SER A 50 -8.15 -8.28 -7.19
N PRO A 51 -7.44 -7.57 -8.10
CA PRO A 51 -6.07 -7.06 -7.95
C PRO A 51 -5.96 -5.88 -6.98
N LEU A 52 -4.87 -5.85 -6.21
CA LEU A 52 -4.52 -4.72 -5.33
C LEU A 52 -3.54 -3.80 -6.04
N GLN A 53 -3.71 -2.49 -5.90
CA GLN A 53 -2.77 -1.51 -6.42
C GLN A 53 -1.95 -0.90 -5.27
N PHE A 54 -0.66 -0.71 -5.50
CA PHE A 54 0.21 -0.01 -4.57
C PHE A 54 1.22 0.85 -5.33
N TYR A 55 1.56 1.99 -4.75
CA TYR A 55 2.52 2.91 -5.34
C TYR A 55 3.88 2.77 -4.64
N VAL A 56 4.94 2.72 -5.44
CA VAL A 56 6.33 2.71 -4.96
C VAL A 56 6.98 4.03 -5.33
N ASP A 57 7.38 4.81 -4.33
CA ASP A 57 8.10 6.05 -4.56
C ASP A 57 9.52 5.81 -5.08
N TYR A 58 10.10 6.80 -5.79
CA TYR A 58 11.55 6.79 -6.04
C TYR A 58 12.28 6.97 -4.72
N VAL A 59 13.45 6.31 -4.60
CA VAL A 59 14.34 6.44 -3.43
C VAL A 59 14.74 7.91 -3.16
N ASN A 60 14.55 8.81 -4.13
CA ASN A 60 14.78 10.26 -4.03
C ASN A 60 13.60 11.10 -4.58
N SER A 61 12.34 10.65 -4.48
CA SER A 61 11.19 11.32 -5.17
C SER A 61 10.82 12.70 -4.64
N GLY A 62 11.37 13.15 -3.52
CA GLY A 62 11.18 14.50 -3.05
C GLY A 62 11.24 14.61 -1.53
N HIS A 63 11.04 15.83 -1.07
CA HIS A 63 11.10 16.19 0.33
C HIS A 63 9.91 15.65 1.18
N VAL A 64 8.89 15.11 0.52
CA VAL A 64 7.68 14.52 1.13
C VAL A 64 7.45 13.13 0.55
N THR A 65 7.24 12.13 1.40
CA THR A 65 6.87 10.76 0.99
C THR A 65 5.72 10.24 1.86
N ALA A 66 4.91 9.32 1.34
CA ALA A 66 3.87 8.65 2.11
C ALA A 66 3.96 7.13 1.94
N TYR A 67 3.91 6.39 3.03
CA TYR A 67 4.04 4.93 3.01
C TYR A 67 3.27 4.28 4.15
N GLY A 68 2.93 3.00 3.98
CA GLY A 68 2.27 2.20 5.00
C GLY A 68 1.03 1.45 4.48
N PRO A 69 0.50 0.49 5.27
CA PRO A 69 -0.53 -0.42 4.81
C PRO A 69 -1.84 0.29 4.44
N GLY A 70 -2.20 1.36 5.16
CA GLY A 70 -3.43 2.11 4.94
C GLY A 70 -3.53 2.82 3.58
N LEU A 71 -2.44 2.93 2.83
CA LEU A 71 -2.45 3.44 1.45
C LEU A 71 -2.81 2.38 0.40
N THR A 72 -2.85 1.11 0.79
CA THR A 72 -3.00 -0.03 -0.15
C THR A 72 -4.18 -0.92 0.20
N HIS A 73 -4.47 -1.08 1.48
CA HIS A 73 -5.52 -1.97 1.95
C HIS A 73 -6.04 -1.56 3.33
N GLY A 74 -7.29 -1.90 3.61
CA GLY A 74 -7.93 -1.69 4.90
C GLY A 74 -9.01 -2.72 5.17
N VAL A 75 -9.33 -2.92 6.44
CA VAL A 75 -10.42 -3.79 6.90
C VAL A 75 -11.47 -2.91 7.57
N VAL A 76 -12.74 -3.13 7.23
CA VAL A 76 -13.88 -2.38 7.79
C VAL A 76 -13.81 -2.37 9.33
N ASN A 77 -14.06 -1.21 9.93
CA ASN A 77 -13.99 -0.96 11.38
C ASN A 77 -12.62 -1.20 12.02
N LYS A 78 -11.54 -1.34 11.24
CA LYS A 78 -10.17 -1.36 11.75
C LYS A 78 -9.42 -0.10 11.25
N PRO A 79 -8.60 0.54 12.10
CA PRO A 79 -7.77 1.66 11.66
C PRO A 79 -6.83 1.25 10.51
N ALA A 80 -6.85 2.04 9.42
CA ALA A 80 -5.92 1.90 8.31
C ALA A 80 -4.80 2.96 8.45
N VAL A 81 -3.62 2.53 8.90
CA VAL A 81 -2.53 3.44 9.28
C VAL A 81 -1.54 3.61 8.13
N PHE A 82 -1.13 4.86 7.89
CA PHE A 82 0.00 5.19 7.02
C PHE A 82 0.78 6.37 7.62
N THR A 83 2.00 6.58 7.14
CA THR A 83 2.92 7.63 7.55
C THR A 83 3.18 8.58 6.39
N VAL A 84 3.15 9.87 6.66
CA VAL A 84 3.64 10.91 5.76
C VAL A 84 4.94 11.45 6.36
N ASN A 85 6.05 11.29 5.64
CA ASN A 85 7.34 11.84 6.02
C ASN A 85 7.53 13.17 5.30
N THR A 86 7.59 14.27 6.05
CA THR A 86 7.78 15.64 5.55
C THR A 86 9.09 16.27 6.05
N LYS A 87 10.03 15.48 6.60
CA LYS A 87 11.21 16.02 7.29
C LYS A 87 12.06 16.96 6.44
N ASP A 88 12.11 16.73 5.14
CA ASP A 88 12.91 17.54 4.23
C ASP A 88 12.08 18.64 3.53
N ALA A 89 10.76 18.74 3.76
CA ALA A 89 9.80 19.52 2.95
C ALA A 89 9.91 21.04 3.09
N GLY A 90 10.59 21.52 4.12
CA GLY A 90 10.51 22.91 4.55
C GLY A 90 9.13 23.23 5.17
N GLU A 91 8.86 24.52 5.37
CA GLU A 91 7.59 24.96 5.95
C GLU A 91 6.45 24.90 4.93
N GLY A 92 5.31 24.36 5.34
CA GLY A 92 4.13 24.24 4.47
C GLY A 92 2.94 23.59 5.18
N GLY A 93 1.78 23.62 4.53
CA GLY A 93 0.57 22.95 5.03
C GLY A 93 0.39 21.57 4.41
N LEU A 94 0.06 20.57 5.23
CA LEU A 94 -0.35 19.23 4.79
C LEU A 94 -1.89 19.14 4.74
N SER A 95 -2.45 18.75 3.60
CA SER A 95 -3.88 18.49 3.44
C SER A 95 -4.14 17.02 3.12
N LEU A 96 -5.17 16.44 3.73
CA LEU A 96 -5.54 15.02 3.60
C LEU A 96 -7.01 14.92 3.21
N ALA A 97 -7.31 14.05 2.25
CA ALA A 97 -8.67 13.69 1.85
C ALA A 97 -8.78 12.18 1.73
N ILE A 98 -9.86 11.61 2.26
CA ILE A 98 -10.21 10.20 2.10
C ILE A 98 -11.61 10.14 1.52
N GLU A 99 -11.72 9.61 0.30
CA GLU A 99 -12.98 9.44 -0.41
C GLU A 99 -13.34 7.97 -0.47
N GLY A 100 -14.61 7.66 -0.27
CA GLY A 100 -15.10 6.30 -0.23
C GLY A 100 -16.62 6.24 -0.05
N PRO A 101 -17.18 5.02 0.03
CA PRO A 101 -18.63 4.81 0.15
C PRO A 101 -19.22 5.32 1.48
N SER A 102 -18.37 5.62 2.47
CA SER A 102 -18.74 6.13 3.79
C SER A 102 -17.77 7.19 4.26
N LYS A 103 -18.20 8.06 5.17
CA LYS A 103 -17.32 9.04 5.83
C LYS A 103 -16.19 8.32 6.57
N ALA A 104 -14.96 8.77 6.35
CA ALA A 104 -13.79 8.32 7.10
C ALA A 104 -13.52 9.24 8.30
N GLU A 105 -13.14 8.64 9.43
CA GLU A 105 -12.56 9.38 10.56
C GLU A 105 -11.03 9.42 10.40
N ILE A 106 -10.46 10.62 10.52
CA ILE A 106 -9.03 10.85 10.33
C ILE A 106 -8.43 11.28 11.67
N GLY A 107 -7.50 10.47 12.19
CA GLY A 107 -6.65 10.83 13.33
C GLY A 107 -5.21 11.00 12.87
N CYS A 108 -4.61 12.14 13.19
CA CYS A 108 -3.22 12.43 12.87
C CYS A 108 -2.41 12.54 14.18
N THR A 109 -1.22 11.96 14.20
CA THR A 109 -0.26 12.09 15.31
C THR A 109 1.09 12.48 14.72
N ASP A 110 1.67 13.54 15.27
CA ASP A 110 3.02 13.98 14.90
C ASP A 110 4.05 13.06 15.58
N ASN A 111 4.92 12.46 14.77
CA ASN A 111 5.98 11.57 15.23
C ASN A 111 7.28 12.37 15.29
N GLN A 112 7.47 13.12 16.38
CA GLN A 112 8.67 13.93 16.62
C GLN A 112 9.95 13.10 16.59
#